data_AF-A0A3L9I3B6-F1
#
_entry.id   AF-A0A3L9I3B6-F1
#
_cell.length_a   1.000
_cell.length_b   1.000
_cell.length_c   1.000
_cell.angle_alpha   90.00
_cell.angle_beta   90.00
_cell.angle_gamma   90.00
#
_symmetry.space_group_name_H-M   'P 1'
#
loop_
_entity.id
_entity.type
_entity.pdbx_description
1 polymer ?
#
loop_
_entity_poly.entity_id
_entity_poly.type
_entity_poly.pdbx_seq_one_letter_code
_entity_poly.pdbx_strand_id
1 'polypeptide(L)' 'MFNFAVSRESLLSGFQWFFFIFCNTVVVPPTLLSAFQLPQSSLLTLTQYAFLATALACFAQAF' A
#
# COMPACT_ATOMS: atom_id res chain seq x y z
N MET A 1 11.71 28.99 5.04
CA MET A 1 12.88 28.14 4.72
C MET A 1 12.48 26.70 5.00
N PHE A 2 12.01 25.95 4.00
CA PHE A 2 11.83 24.51 4.13
C PHE A 2 13.19 23.86 3.94
N ASN A 3 13.89 23.63 5.04
CA ASN A 3 15.12 22.84 5.05
C ASN A 3 14.71 21.37 4.90
N PHE A 4 14.67 20.85 3.67
CA PHE A 4 14.55 19.41 3.39
C PHE A 4 15.87 18.73 3.79
N ALA A 5 16.16 18.68 5.09
CA ALA A 5 17.11 17.72 5.61
C ALA A 5 16.43 16.36 5.53
N VAL A 6 16.75 15.58 4.49
CA VAL A 6 16.39 14.17 4.42
C VAL A 6 17.18 13.46 5.52
N SER A 7 16.61 13.42 6.71
CA SER A 7 17.16 12.67 7.84
C SER A 7 17.01 11.17 7.57
N ARG A 8 17.92 10.35 8.12
CA ARG A 8 17.87 8.89 7.95
C ARG A 8 16.53 8.31 8.42
N GLU A 9 15.93 8.92 9.44
CA GLU A 9 14.58 8.59 9.92
C GLU A 9 13.48 8.84 8.88
N SER A 10 13.54 9.94 8.10
CA SER A 10 12.59 10.20 7.01
C SER A 10 12.76 9.22 5.85
N LEU A 11 14.00 8.81 5.55
CA LEU A 11 14.29 7.76 4.56
C LEU A 11 13.78 6.39 5.01
N LEU A 12 14.03 5.99 6.25
CA LEU A 12 13.54 4.73 6.81
C LEU A 12 12.01 4.69 6.86
N SER A 13 11.38 5.79 7.25
CA SER A 13 9.92 5.91 7.29
C SER A 13 9.31 5.86 5.87
N GLY A 14 9.91 6.55 4.90
CA GLY A 14 9.50 6.45 3.48
C GLY A 14 9.70 5.05 2.90
N PHE A 15 10.78 4.35 3.27
CA PHE A 15 11.05 2.99 2.85
C PHE A 15 10.05 1.98 3.45
N GLN A 16 9.75 2.10 4.74
CA GLN A 16 8.68 1.34 5.38
C GLN A 16 7.35 1.56 4.66
N TRP A 17 7.06 2.80 4.28
CA TRP A 17 5.81 3.15 3.64
C TRP A 17 5.71 2.63 2.19
N PHE A 18 6.81 2.64 1.45
CA PHE A 18 6.90 2.01 0.13
C PHE A 18 6.56 0.52 0.21
N PHE A 19 7.11 -0.21 1.18
CA PHE A 19 6.78 -1.62 1.39
C PHE A 19 5.32 -1.82 1.81
N PHE A 20 4.76 -0.91 2.61
CA PHE A 20 3.36 -0.96 3.00
C PHE A 20 2.43 -0.83 1.79
N ILE A 21 2.66 0.14 0.91
CA ILE A 21 1.93 0.28 -0.36
C ILE A 21 2.10 -0.97 -1.21
N PHE A 22 3.34 -1.43 -1.38
CA PHE A 22 3.66 -2.56 -2.24
C PHE A 22 2.95 -3.84 -1.80
N CYS A 23 3.01 -4.17 -0.50
CA CYS A 23 2.32 -5.32 0.05
C CYS A 23 0.79 -5.21 -0.13
N ASN A 24 0.20 -4.07 0.20
CA ASN A 24 -1.25 -3.91 0.09
C ASN A 24 -1.75 -3.96 -1.36
N THR A 25 -0.95 -3.52 -2.33
CA THR A 25 -1.37 -3.40 -3.73
C THR A 25 -1.02 -4.62 -4.59
N VAL A 26 0.10 -5.29 -4.31
CA VAL A 26 0.65 -6.35 -5.18
C VAL A 26 0.59 -7.72 -4.51
N VAL A 27 0.73 -7.78 -3.18
CA VAL A 27 0.83 -9.05 -2.44
C VAL A 27 -0.53 -9.46 -1.86
N VAL A 28 -1.24 -8.54 -1.21
CA VAL A 28 -2.54 -8.81 -0.57
C VAL A 28 -3.59 -9.32 -1.55
N PRO A 29 -3.81 -8.74 -2.75
CA PRO A 29 -4.84 -9.21 -3.65
C PRO A 29 -4.66 -10.68 -4.10
N PRO A 30 -3.50 -11.13 -4.60
CA PRO A 30 -3.32 -12.53 -4.96
C PRO A 30 -3.32 -13.47 -3.74
N THR A 31 -2.84 -13.04 -2.58
CA THR A 31 -2.92 -13.87 -1.36
C THR A 31 -4.37 -14.12 -0.94
N LEU A 32 -5.21 -13.08 -0.95
CA LEU A 32 -6.65 -13.20 -0.69
C LEU A 32 -7.36 -14.04 -1.76
N LEU A 33 -6.98 -13.88 -3.03
CA LEU A 33 -7.51 -14.70 -4.12
C LEU A 33 -7.24 -16.19 -3.88
N SER A 34 -6.00 -16.55 -3.55
CA SER A 34 -5.61 -17.94 -3.25
C SER A 34 -6.25 -18.49 -1.98
N ALA A 35 -6.35 -17.67 -0.93
CA ALA A 35 -6.92 -18.05 0.36
C ALA A 35 -8.43 -18.35 0.26
N PHE A 36 -9.17 -17.57 -0.53
CA PHE A 36 -10.61 -17.74 -0.72
C PHE A 36 -10.99 -18.49 -2.01
N GLN A 37 -10.00 -19.01 -2.76
CA GLN A 37 -10.20 -19.75 -4.03
C GLN A 37 -11.08 -18.96 -5.04
N LEU A 38 -10.95 -17.63 -5.05
CA LEU A 38 -11.83 -16.76 -5.83
C LEU A 38 -11.49 -16.79 -7.33
N PRO A 39 -12.48 -16.63 -8.21
CA PRO A 39 -12.25 -16.58 -9.64
C PRO A 39 -11.40 -15.35 -10.02
N GLN A 40 -10.53 -15.53 -11.01
CA GLN A 40 -9.51 -14.55 -11.43
C GLN A 40 -10.10 -13.20 -11.89
N SER A 41 -11.38 -13.17 -12.25
CA SER A 41 -12.15 -11.95 -12.50
C SER A 41 -12.21 -11.01 -11.29
N SER A 42 -12.17 -11.56 -10.07
CA SER A 42 -12.21 -10.79 -8.82
C SER A 42 -10.88 -10.12 -8.50
N LEU A 43 -9.78 -10.56 -9.12
CA LEU A 43 -8.43 -10.05 -8.87
C LEU A 43 -8.37 -8.56 -9.25
N LEU A 44 -8.96 -8.16 -10.38
CA LEU A 44 -8.99 -6.77 -10.82
C LEU A 44 -9.73 -5.88 -9.81
N THR A 45 -10.90 -6.33 -9.34
CA THR A 45 -11.71 -5.62 -8.34
C THR A 45 -10.96 -5.50 -7.02
N LEU A 46 -10.31 -6.57 -6.57
CA LEU A 46 -9.56 -6.61 -5.32
C LEU A 46 -8.33 -5.68 -5.36
N THR A 47 -7.64 -5.61 -6.50
CA THR A 47 -6.54 -4.65 -6.72
C THR A 47 -7.04 -3.20 -6.71
N GLN A 48 -8.21 -2.90 -7.26
CA GLN A 48 -8.82 -1.56 -7.16
C GLN A 48 -9.14 -1.18 -5.72
N TYR A 49 -9.74 -2.09 -4.94
CA TYR A 49 -10.01 -1.87 -3.52
C TYR A 49 -8.73 -1.71 -2.70
N ALA A 50 -7.70 -2.49 -2.99
CA ALA A 50 -6.38 -2.35 -2.37
C ALA A 50 -5.76 -0.97 -2.62
N PHE A 51 -5.88 -0.44 -3.85
CA PHE A 51 -5.44 0.92 -4.17
C PHE A 51 -6.19 1.98 -3.37
N LEU A 52 -7.52 1.87 -3.30
CA LEU A 52 -8.37 2.80 -2.54
C LEU A 52 -8.05 2.76 -1.04
N ALA A 53 -7.93 1.57 -0.46
CA ALA A 53 -7.58 1.40 0.96
C ALA A 53 -6.19 1.98 1.26
N THR A 54 -5.22 1.78 0.36
CA THR A 54 -3.87 2.32 0.49
C THR A 54 -3.86 3.86 0.38
N ALA A 55 -4.66 4.44 -0.51
CA ALA A 55 -4.81 5.89 -0.62
C ALA A 55 -5.44 6.49 0.64
N LEU A 56 -6.42 5.83 1.24
CA LEU A 56 -7.02 6.24 2.52
C LEU A 56 -6.01 6.14 3.67
N ALA A 57 -5.20 5.08 3.71
CA ALA A 57 -4.14 4.94 4.72
C ALA A 57 -3.07 6.03 4.58
N CYS A 58 -2.70 6.41 3.35
CA CYS A 58 -1.84 7.56 3.07
C CYS A 58 -2.42 8.85 3.63
N PHE A 59 -3.70 9.10 3.33
CA PHE A 59 -4.37 10.29 3.79
C PHE A 59 -4.45 10.33 5.32
N ALA A 60 -4.78 9.22 5.96
CA ALA A 60 -4.84 9.12 7.42
C ALA A 60 -3.48 9.29 8.10
N GLN A 61 -2.37 8.95 7.44
CA GLN A 61 -1.02 9.18 7.99
C GLN A 61 -0.56 10.63 7.82
N ALA A 62 -1.07 11.34 6.81
CA ALA A 62 -0.74 12.73 6.57
C ALA A 62 -1.38 13.70 7.59
N PHE A 63 -2.42 13.24 8.31
CA PHE A 63 -3.10 13.97 9.39
C PHE A 63 -2.64 13.48 10.77
#